data_AF-A0A379JRT0-F1
#
_entry.id   AF-A0A379JRT0-F1
#
_cell.length_a   1.000
_cell.length_b   1.000
_cell.length_c   1.000
_cell.angle_alpha   90.00
_cell.angle_beta   90.00
_cell.angle_gamma   90.00
#
_symmetry.space_group_name_H-M   'P 1'
#
loop_
_entity.id
_entity.type
_entity.pdbx_description
1 polymer ?
#
loop_
_entity_poly.entity_id
_entity_poly.type
_entity_poly.pdbx_seq_one_letter_code
_entity_poly.pdbx_strand_id
1 'polypeptide(L)'
;MHKVWIAGAMLAVSLGTAQAQALDLHGIGVSRDVPCKGQDVIVTGNGNQFRLTGDCGQIEVNGSDQQVSFGKAAGLVVTGSKNRIEGERVTSLEVSGSEHQVETEVHGNDQQPAQIAIYGDSNVLELDLDGPTQIEVNGLNQQLTWSGDEPQIETTGVEHRIKQD
;
A
#
# COMPACT_ATOMS: atom_id res chain seq x y z
N MET A 1 13.35 -9.63 71.24
CA MET A 1 13.48 -8.28 70.64
C MET A 1 13.45 -8.45 69.13
N HIS A 2 12.68 -7.61 68.46
CA HIS A 2 11.95 -7.91 67.23
C HIS A 2 12.80 -7.87 65.95
N LYS A 3 12.59 -8.88 65.09
CA LYS A 3 12.97 -8.94 63.67
C LYS A 3 12.27 -7.82 62.89
N VAL A 4 13.00 -7.12 62.03
CA VAL A 4 12.41 -6.33 60.94
C VAL A 4 13.01 -6.82 59.62
N TRP A 5 12.16 -7.40 58.78
CA TRP A 5 12.47 -7.75 57.40
C TRP A 5 11.90 -6.64 56.53
N ILE A 6 12.75 -5.91 55.82
CA ILE A 6 12.31 -4.91 54.84
C ILE A 6 12.11 -5.66 53.52
N ALA A 7 10.85 -5.93 53.19
CA ALA A 7 10.46 -6.39 51.85
C ALA A 7 10.44 -5.17 50.91
N GLY A 8 11.39 -5.12 49.98
CA GLY A 8 11.40 -4.13 48.90
C GLY A 8 10.33 -4.48 47.86
N ALA A 9 9.31 -3.65 47.73
CA ALA A 9 8.33 -3.73 46.66
C ALA A 9 8.90 -3.08 45.39
N MET A 10 9.19 -3.87 44.35
CA MET A 10 9.49 -3.36 43.02
C MET A 10 8.17 -2.98 42.32
N LEU A 11 8.01 -1.70 42.01
CA LEU A 11 6.98 -1.20 41.11
C LEU A 11 7.36 -1.56 39.66
N ALA A 12 6.65 -2.49 39.06
CA ALA A 12 6.75 -2.78 37.63
C ALA A 12 6.07 -1.63 36.86
N VAL A 13 6.88 -0.78 36.21
CA VAL A 13 6.37 0.22 35.27
C VAL A 13 6.04 -0.51 33.97
N SER A 14 4.76 -0.71 33.70
CA SER A 14 4.27 -1.14 32.39
C SER A 14 4.47 0.00 31.40
N LEU A 15 5.51 -0.08 30.58
CA LEU A 15 5.66 0.76 29.39
C LEU A 15 4.56 0.36 28.40
N GLY A 16 3.47 1.12 28.37
CA GLY A 16 2.46 0.97 27.33
C GLY A 16 3.09 1.36 25.99
N THR A 17 3.18 0.42 25.06
CA THR A 17 3.48 0.73 23.67
C THR A 17 2.32 1.52 23.10
N ALA A 18 2.52 2.82 22.85
CA ALA A 18 1.57 3.62 22.09
C ALA A 18 1.50 3.05 20.67
N GLN A 19 0.48 2.26 20.39
CA GLN A 19 0.21 1.77 19.05
C GLN A 19 -0.28 2.97 18.23
N ALA A 20 0.52 3.43 17.26
CA ALA A 20 0.11 4.52 16.39
C ALA A 20 -1.17 4.12 15.66
N GLN A 21 -2.24 4.89 15.86
CA GLN A 21 -3.50 4.65 15.16
C GLN A 21 -3.33 5.03 13.69
N ALA A 22 -3.93 4.24 12.79
CA ALA A 22 -3.97 4.56 11.37
C ALA A 22 -4.67 5.92 11.15
N LEU A 23 -4.23 6.65 10.13
CA LEU A 23 -4.87 7.87 9.67
C LEU A 23 -6.08 7.50 8.80
N ASP A 24 -7.28 7.63 9.37
CA ASP A 24 -8.54 7.40 8.64
C ASP A 24 -8.96 8.68 7.89
N LEU A 25 -8.99 8.58 6.57
CA LEU A 25 -9.33 9.62 5.62
C LEU A 25 -10.61 9.23 4.87
N HIS A 26 -11.75 9.57 5.48
CA HIS A 26 -13.06 9.32 4.91
C HIS A 26 -13.70 10.58 4.31
N GLY A 27 -14.40 10.44 3.18
CA GLY A 27 -15.23 11.52 2.66
C GLY A 27 -15.82 11.31 1.27
N ILE A 28 -16.52 12.33 0.80
CA ILE A 28 -17.00 12.46 -0.57
C ILE A 28 -16.49 13.79 -1.12
N GLY A 29 -15.69 13.76 -2.20
CA GLY A 29 -15.16 14.97 -2.83
C GLY A 29 -14.19 15.79 -1.98
N VAL A 30 -13.57 15.18 -0.95
CA VAL A 30 -12.63 15.88 -0.05
C VAL A 30 -11.29 16.03 -0.73
N SER A 31 -10.66 17.21 -0.61
CA SER A 31 -9.28 17.42 -1.09
C SER A 31 -8.41 18.06 -0.02
N ARG A 32 -7.25 17.45 0.29
CA ARG A 32 -6.23 18.01 1.20
C ARG A 32 -4.91 17.23 1.17
N ASP A 33 -3.87 17.90 1.67
CA ASP A 33 -2.60 17.25 2.02
C ASP A 33 -2.67 16.62 3.41
N VAL A 34 -2.03 15.46 3.59
CA VAL A 34 -1.98 14.73 4.86
C VAL A 34 -0.56 14.25 5.15
N PRO A 35 0.07 14.63 6.27
CA PRO A 35 1.37 14.10 6.66
C PRO A 35 1.23 12.71 7.29
N CYS A 36 1.86 11.70 6.69
CA CYS A 36 1.80 10.31 7.14
C CYS A 36 2.59 10.06 8.43
N LYS A 37 3.81 10.61 8.53
CA LYS A 37 4.72 10.42 9.68
C LYS A 37 4.99 8.93 10.00
N GLY A 38 5.05 8.09 8.97
CA GLY A 38 5.22 6.64 9.07
C GLY A 38 3.97 5.88 9.52
N GLN A 39 2.82 6.55 9.68
CA GLN A 39 1.57 5.89 10.03
C GLN A 39 0.93 5.24 8.81
N ASP A 40 0.15 4.19 9.07
CA ASP A 40 -0.76 3.62 8.09
C ASP A 40 -1.85 4.64 7.74
N VAL A 41 -2.34 4.59 6.50
CA VAL A 41 -3.37 5.50 5.98
C VAL A 41 -4.48 4.67 5.36
N ILE A 42 -5.72 4.95 5.76
CA ILE A 42 -6.91 4.32 5.18
C ILE A 42 -7.73 5.42 4.51
N VAL A 43 -7.86 5.36 3.19
CA VAL A 43 -8.66 6.28 2.38
C VAL A 43 -9.97 5.60 2.01
N THR A 44 -11.10 6.20 2.39
CA THR A 44 -12.43 5.65 2.06
C THR A 44 -13.41 6.68 1.47
N GLY A 45 -14.39 6.18 0.71
CA GLY A 45 -15.53 6.95 0.22
C GLY A 45 -15.54 7.12 -1.30
N ASN A 46 -15.85 8.32 -1.81
CA ASN A 46 -15.93 8.55 -3.26
C ASN A 46 -15.33 9.90 -3.68
N GLY A 47 -14.53 9.92 -4.75
CA GLY A 47 -14.11 11.17 -5.40
C GLY A 47 -13.15 12.03 -4.58
N ASN A 48 -12.46 11.50 -3.56
CA ASN A 48 -11.52 12.30 -2.77
C ASN A 48 -10.18 12.46 -3.49
N GLN A 49 -9.44 13.49 -3.09
CA GLN A 49 -8.14 13.85 -3.64
C GLN A 49 -7.17 14.09 -2.47
N PHE A 50 -6.38 13.09 -2.10
CA PHE A 50 -5.43 13.19 -0.99
C PHE A 50 -3.99 13.15 -1.49
N ARG A 51 -3.19 14.11 -1.04
CA ARG A 51 -1.74 14.06 -1.20
C ARG A 51 -1.09 13.71 0.13
N LEU A 52 -0.59 12.50 0.22
CA LEU A 52 0.07 11.97 1.40
C LEU A 52 1.54 12.38 1.37
N THR A 53 2.04 12.95 2.47
CA THR A 53 3.38 13.54 2.53
C THR A 53 4.25 12.88 3.59
N GLY A 54 5.56 12.82 3.29
CA GLY A 54 6.52 12.03 4.07
C GLY A 54 6.37 10.53 3.81
N ASP A 55 7.11 9.73 4.56
CA ASP A 55 6.99 8.27 4.48
C ASP A 55 5.68 7.82 5.15
N CYS A 56 4.97 6.90 4.51
CA CYS A 56 3.77 6.27 5.00
C CYS A 56 4.06 4.81 5.40
N GLY A 57 3.24 4.27 6.29
CA GLY A 57 3.19 2.83 6.55
C GLY A 57 2.48 2.11 5.39
N GLN A 58 1.50 1.28 5.72
CA GLN A 58 0.57 0.73 4.73
C GLN A 58 -0.41 1.81 4.27
N ILE A 59 -0.65 1.91 2.96
CA ILE A 59 -1.75 2.71 2.42
C ILE A 59 -2.84 1.75 1.93
N GLU A 60 -4.07 1.97 2.38
CA GLU A 60 -5.26 1.29 1.88
C GLU A 60 -6.19 2.32 1.24
N VAL A 61 -6.51 2.14 -0.05
CA VAL A 61 -7.47 2.99 -0.76
C VAL A 61 -8.67 2.14 -1.14
N ASN A 62 -9.81 2.42 -0.53
CA ASN A 62 -11.06 1.68 -0.76
C ASN A 62 -12.19 2.63 -1.13
N GLY A 63 -12.73 2.47 -2.33
CA GLY A 63 -13.88 3.24 -2.77
C GLY A 63 -13.86 3.45 -4.27
N SER A 64 -14.46 4.56 -4.70
CA SER A 64 -14.50 4.90 -6.12
C SER A 64 -14.02 6.30 -6.44
N ASP A 65 -13.43 6.46 -7.62
CA ASP A 65 -12.97 7.75 -8.17
C ASP A 65 -11.97 8.49 -7.25
N GLN A 66 -11.26 7.75 -6.38
CA GLN A 66 -10.24 8.33 -5.51
C GLN A 66 -9.01 8.75 -6.32
N GLN A 67 -8.42 9.89 -5.98
CA GLN A 67 -7.11 10.31 -6.49
C GLN A 67 -6.17 10.43 -5.29
N VAL A 68 -5.14 9.59 -5.24
CA VAL A 68 -4.19 9.59 -4.12
C VAL A 68 -2.78 9.68 -4.67
N SER A 69 -2.00 10.63 -4.17
CA SER A 69 -0.57 10.69 -4.42
C SER A 69 0.25 10.57 -3.14
N PHE A 70 1.41 9.92 -3.21
CA PHE A 70 2.30 9.74 -2.06
C PHE A 70 3.78 9.64 -2.45
N GLY A 71 4.67 9.85 -1.48
CA GLY A 71 6.10 9.59 -1.63
C GLY A 71 6.38 8.08 -1.51
N LYS A 72 6.83 7.67 -0.33
CA LYS A 72 7.13 6.25 -0.04
C LYS A 72 6.08 5.64 0.87
N ALA A 73 5.76 4.38 0.65
CA ALA A 73 4.94 3.59 1.55
C ALA A 73 5.53 2.19 1.74
N ALA A 74 5.25 1.59 2.90
CA ALA A 74 5.61 0.19 3.13
C ALA A 74 4.82 -0.75 2.19
N GLY A 75 3.58 -0.40 1.87
CA GLY A 75 2.76 -1.13 0.91
C GLY A 75 1.55 -0.32 0.45
N LEU A 76 0.93 -0.78 -0.62
CA LEU A 76 -0.29 -0.18 -1.18
C LEU A 76 -1.32 -1.27 -1.46
N VAL A 77 -2.55 -1.08 -0.96
CA VAL A 77 -3.73 -1.87 -1.34
C VAL A 77 -4.75 -0.93 -1.96
N VAL A 78 -5.21 -1.25 -3.17
CA VAL A 78 -6.23 -0.48 -3.90
C VAL A 78 -7.43 -1.37 -4.16
N THR A 79 -8.59 -0.94 -3.69
CA THR A 79 -9.86 -1.65 -3.85
C THR A 79 -11.01 -0.76 -4.31
N GLY A 80 -12.02 -1.37 -4.90
CA GLY A 80 -13.24 -0.70 -5.36
C GLY A 80 -13.23 -0.48 -6.87
N SER A 81 -13.36 0.77 -7.34
CA SER A 81 -13.32 1.03 -8.79
C SER A 81 -12.81 2.42 -9.16
N LYS A 82 -12.14 2.56 -10.31
CA LYS A 82 -11.79 3.86 -10.91
C LYS A 82 -10.90 4.77 -10.04
N ASN A 83 -10.14 4.18 -9.13
CA ASN A 83 -9.16 4.92 -8.34
C ASN A 83 -7.89 5.16 -9.17
N ARG A 84 -7.32 6.35 -9.06
CA ARG A 84 -6.06 6.77 -9.68
C ARG A 84 -5.00 7.04 -8.62
N ILE A 85 -3.90 6.32 -8.67
CA ILE A 85 -2.86 6.34 -7.64
C ILE A 85 -1.50 6.63 -8.26
N GLU A 86 -0.79 7.61 -7.72
CA GLU A 86 0.59 7.96 -8.10
C GLU A 86 1.50 7.90 -6.86
N GLY A 87 2.47 6.99 -6.83
CA GLY A 87 3.38 6.83 -5.70
C GLY A 87 4.84 6.89 -6.14
N GLU A 88 5.74 7.49 -5.36
CA GLU A 88 7.17 7.38 -5.68
C GLU A 88 7.68 5.95 -5.50
N ARG A 89 7.34 5.26 -4.39
CA ARG A 89 7.80 3.88 -4.15
C ARG A 89 6.94 3.11 -3.14
N VAL A 90 6.74 1.82 -3.41
CA VAL A 90 6.19 0.82 -2.46
C VAL A 90 7.08 -0.42 -2.36
N THR A 91 6.87 -1.26 -1.34
CA THR A 91 7.53 -2.59 -1.26
C THR A 91 6.57 -3.77 -1.49
N SER A 92 5.27 -3.49 -1.52
CA SER A 92 4.22 -4.44 -1.90
C SER A 92 3.04 -3.70 -2.54
N LEU A 93 2.34 -4.38 -3.43
CA LEU A 93 1.21 -3.82 -4.17
C LEU A 93 0.09 -4.85 -4.34
N GLU A 94 -1.12 -4.51 -3.90
CA GLU A 94 -2.33 -5.25 -4.25
C GLU A 94 -3.33 -4.30 -4.91
N VAL A 95 -3.84 -4.70 -6.08
CA VAL A 95 -4.87 -3.96 -6.82
C VAL A 95 -6.00 -4.93 -7.12
N SER A 96 -7.18 -4.69 -6.56
CA SER A 96 -8.33 -5.58 -6.70
C SER A 96 -9.61 -4.79 -6.91
N GLY A 97 -10.33 -5.05 -8.00
CA GLY A 97 -11.50 -4.27 -8.35
C GLY A 97 -11.52 -4.00 -9.84
N SER A 98 -12.00 -2.81 -10.24
CA SER A 98 -12.10 -2.50 -11.65
C SER A 98 -11.62 -1.10 -12.03
N GLU A 99 -11.00 -1.01 -13.20
CA GLU A 99 -10.63 0.26 -13.83
C GLU A 99 -9.69 1.14 -12.97
N HIS A 100 -8.89 0.54 -12.08
CA HIS A 100 -7.86 1.28 -11.35
C HIS A 100 -6.72 1.71 -12.28
N GLN A 101 -6.11 2.85 -11.99
CA GLN A 101 -4.87 3.31 -12.61
C GLN A 101 -3.82 3.49 -11.51
N VAL A 102 -2.70 2.79 -11.60
CA VAL A 102 -1.63 2.86 -10.59
C VAL A 102 -0.28 3.05 -11.27
N GLU A 103 0.45 4.07 -10.83
CA GLU A 103 1.82 4.37 -11.27
C GLU A 103 2.73 4.44 -10.05
N THR A 104 3.74 3.56 -9.96
CA THR A 104 4.72 3.59 -8.85
C THR A 104 5.97 2.75 -9.11
N GLU A 105 7.08 3.07 -8.42
CA GLU A 105 8.20 2.15 -8.28
C GLU A 105 7.86 1.06 -7.26
N VAL A 106 8.20 -0.19 -7.55
CA VAL A 106 8.07 -1.31 -6.62
C VAL A 106 9.45 -1.86 -6.32
N HIS A 107 9.85 -1.77 -5.05
CA HIS A 107 11.17 -2.18 -4.60
C HIS A 107 11.13 -3.53 -3.87
N GLY A 108 11.90 -4.48 -4.37
CA GLY A 108 12.18 -5.78 -3.76
C GLY A 108 13.67 -5.96 -3.46
N ASN A 109 14.00 -6.89 -2.57
CA ASN A 109 15.41 -7.27 -2.34
C ASN A 109 15.56 -8.80 -2.26
N ASP A 110 16.80 -9.29 -2.31
CA ASP A 110 17.10 -10.72 -2.33
C ASP A 110 16.54 -11.50 -1.12
N GLN A 111 16.35 -10.83 0.02
CA GLN A 111 15.79 -11.45 1.23
C GLN A 111 14.26 -11.43 1.22
N GLN A 112 13.68 -10.43 0.58
CA GLN A 112 12.24 -10.21 0.49
C GLN A 112 11.89 -9.64 -0.89
N PRO A 113 11.62 -10.52 -1.88
CA PRO A 113 11.10 -10.09 -3.16
C PRO A 113 9.81 -9.29 -2.99
N ALA A 114 9.61 -8.27 -3.81
CA ALA A 114 8.37 -7.54 -3.85
C ALA A 114 7.24 -8.45 -4.34
N GLN A 115 6.06 -8.31 -3.72
CA GLN A 115 4.86 -9.05 -4.06
C GLN A 115 3.85 -8.10 -4.68
N ILE A 116 3.40 -8.42 -5.88
CA ILE A 116 2.41 -7.66 -6.63
C ILE A 116 1.26 -8.58 -7.00
N ALA A 117 0.04 -8.19 -6.66
CA ALA A 117 -1.15 -8.95 -7.03
C ALA A 117 -2.20 -8.05 -7.70
N ILE A 118 -2.69 -8.47 -8.86
CA ILE A 118 -3.64 -7.73 -9.68
C ILE A 118 -4.86 -8.61 -9.92
N TYR A 119 -6.02 -8.23 -9.40
CA TYR A 119 -7.27 -8.96 -9.48
C TYR A 119 -8.40 -8.12 -10.08
N GLY A 120 -9.43 -8.79 -10.59
CA GLY A 120 -10.66 -8.14 -11.06
C GLY A 120 -10.63 -7.86 -12.56
N ASP A 121 -10.93 -6.62 -12.96
CA ASP A 121 -11.19 -6.29 -14.37
C ASP A 121 -10.60 -4.94 -14.80
N SER A 122 -9.86 -4.95 -15.90
CA SER A 122 -9.48 -3.73 -16.62
C SER A 122 -8.66 -2.72 -15.81
N ASN A 123 -7.86 -3.18 -14.83
CA ASN A 123 -6.91 -2.31 -14.16
C ASN A 123 -5.70 -2.03 -15.06
N VAL A 124 -5.14 -0.83 -14.94
CA VAL A 124 -3.96 -0.36 -15.67
C VAL A 124 -2.87 -0.04 -14.68
N LEU A 125 -1.74 -0.72 -14.79
CA LEU A 125 -0.57 -0.52 -13.93
C LEU A 125 0.65 -0.18 -14.78
N GLU A 126 1.36 0.87 -14.40
CA GLU A 126 2.64 1.30 -14.95
C GLU A 126 3.68 1.28 -13.82
N LEU A 127 4.61 0.34 -13.87
CA LEU A 127 5.51 0.03 -12.75
C LEU A 127 6.98 0.19 -13.13
N ASP A 128 7.78 0.74 -12.22
CA ASP A 128 9.25 0.66 -12.27
C ASP A 128 9.71 -0.38 -11.23
N LEU A 129 10.32 -1.48 -11.67
CA LEU A 129 10.70 -2.58 -10.79
C LEU A 129 12.17 -2.46 -10.40
N ASP A 130 12.43 -2.27 -9.10
CA ASP A 130 13.77 -2.22 -8.53
C ASP A 130 13.98 -3.45 -7.62
N GLY A 131 14.60 -4.49 -8.18
CA GLY A 131 14.92 -5.74 -7.50
C GLY A 131 13.93 -6.89 -7.72
N PRO A 132 14.17 -8.05 -7.07
CA PRO A 132 13.39 -9.27 -7.28
C PRO A 132 11.90 -9.07 -7.03
N THR A 133 11.08 -9.39 -8.02
CA THR A 133 9.63 -9.16 -7.97
C THR A 133 8.84 -10.38 -8.44
N GLN A 134 7.75 -10.69 -7.73
CA GLN A 134 6.76 -11.70 -8.09
C GLN A 134 5.42 -11.02 -8.36
N ILE A 135 4.81 -11.33 -9.50
CA ILE A 135 3.57 -10.70 -9.96
C ILE A 135 2.53 -11.79 -10.24
N GLU A 136 1.41 -11.72 -9.55
CA GLU A 136 0.20 -12.47 -9.88
C GLU A 136 -0.77 -11.56 -10.64
N VAL A 137 -1.15 -11.97 -11.85
CA VAL A 137 -2.18 -11.28 -12.65
C VAL A 137 -3.37 -12.22 -12.83
N ASN A 138 -4.51 -11.82 -12.30
CA ASN A 138 -5.75 -12.57 -12.35
C ASN A 138 -6.93 -11.73 -12.85
N GLY A 139 -7.85 -12.38 -13.56
CA GLY A 139 -9.15 -11.82 -13.92
C GLY A 139 -9.28 -11.50 -15.40
N LEU A 140 -9.74 -10.31 -15.74
CA LEU A 140 -10.05 -9.92 -17.12
C LEU A 140 -9.31 -8.63 -17.50
N ASN A 141 -8.83 -8.53 -18.73
CA ASN A 141 -8.43 -7.27 -19.37
C ASN A 141 -7.39 -6.42 -18.61
N GLN A 142 -6.63 -7.02 -17.70
CA GLN A 142 -5.56 -6.33 -16.98
C GLN A 142 -4.50 -5.80 -17.95
N GLN A 143 -4.05 -4.57 -17.75
CA GLN A 143 -2.97 -3.95 -18.52
C GLN A 143 -1.81 -3.68 -17.56
N LEU A 144 -0.72 -4.41 -17.72
CA LEU A 144 0.49 -4.24 -16.93
C LEU A 144 1.63 -3.84 -17.86
N THR A 145 2.22 -2.69 -17.58
CA THR A 145 3.44 -2.22 -18.20
C THR A 145 4.51 -2.10 -17.13
N TRP A 146 5.71 -2.61 -17.37
CA TRP A 146 6.82 -2.45 -16.43
C TRP A 146 8.12 -2.06 -17.10
N SER A 147 9.00 -1.43 -16.34
CA SER A 147 10.42 -1.21 -16.66
C SER A 147 11.29 -1.69 -15.49
N GLY A 148 12.61 -1.68 -15.65
CA GLY A 148 13.54 -2.14 -14.61
C GLY A 148 13.80 -3.65 -14.63
N ASP A 149 13.90 -4.26 -13.46
CA ASP A 149 14.27 -5.67 -13.30
C ASP A 149 13.17 -6.65 -13.77
N GLU A 150 13.59 -7.81 -14.29
CA GLU A 150 12.68 -8.81 -14.84
C GLU A 150 11.89 -9.54 -13.71
N PRO A 151 10.55 -9.47 -13.70
CA PRO A 151 9.74 -10.13 -12.69
C PRO A 151 9.47 -11.61 -13.02
N GLN A 152 9.07 -12.37 -12.00
CA GLN A 152 8.36 -13.63 -12.22
C GLN A 152 6.86 -13.36 -12.29
N ILE A 153 6.23 -13.64 -13.44
CA ILE A 153 4.80 -13.37 -13.66
C ILE A 153 4.01 -14.66 -13.79
N GLU A 154 2.98 -14.80 -12.97
CA GLU A 154 1.96 -15.83 -13.11
C GLU A 154 0.63 -15.19 -13.54
N THR A 155 -0.02 -15.77 -14.54
CA THR A 155 -1.26 -15.22 -15.10
C THR A 155 -2.38 -16.23 -15.10
N THR A 156 -3.58 -15.80 -14.71
CA THR A 156 -4.81 -16.58 -14.79
C THR A 156 -5.98 -15.71 -15.25
N GLY A 157 -6.89 -16.25 -16.05
CA GLY A 157 -7.94 -15.45 -16.69
C GLY A 157 -7.61 -15.17 -18.16
N VAL A 158 -8.14 -14.09 -18.72
CA VAL A 158 -8.09 -13.83 -20.18
C VAL A 158 -7.91 -12.35 -20.52
N GLU A 159 -7.41 -12.10 -21.73
CA GLU A 159 -7.31 -10.77 -22.36
C GLU A 159 -6.34 -9.79 -21.68
N HIS A 160 -5.43 -10.28 -20.83
CA HIS A 160 -4.37 -9.45 -20.27
C HIS A 160 -3.43 -8.91 -21.36
N ARG A 161 -2.97 -7.68 -21.18
CA ARG A 161 -1.88 -7.06 -21.95
C ARG A 161 -0.74 -6.78 -21.01
N ILE A 162 0.32 -7.57 -21.12
CA ILE A 162 1.47 -7.53 -20.22
C ILE A 162 2.69 -7.26 -21.10
N LYS A 163 3.38 -6.13 -20.89
CA LYS A 163 4.55 -5.74 -21.70
C LYS A 163 5.63 -5.04 -20.86
N GLN A 164 6.88 -5.27 -21.25
CA GLN A 164 8.01 -4.46 -20.82
C GLN A 164 8.11 -3.22 -21.71
N ASP A 165 8.41 -2.06 -21.14
CA ASP A 165 8.66 -0.80 -21.85
C ASP A 165 10.13 -0.62 -22.29
#